data_AF-A0A3D4EID6-F1
#
_entry.id   AF-A0A3D4EID6-F1
#
_cell.length_a   1.000
_cell.length_b   1.000
_cell.length_c   1.000
_cell.angle_alpha   90.00
_cell.angle_beta   90.00
_cell.angle_gamma   90.00
#
_symmetry.space_group_name_H-M   'P 1'
#
loop_
_entity.id
_entity.type
_entity.pdbx_description
1 polymer ?
#
loop_
_entity_poly.entity_id
_entity_poly.type
_entity_poly.pdbx_seq_one_letter_code
_entity_poly.pdbx_strand_id
1 'polypeptide(L)'
;AFYVVMTDLHLFAKDLGYRDTTWERPIEDYDWGNNRGFVMMKSFDLIHWTHSNFLFNENFEGFDEIGCAWAPQSIYDPEEGKM
;
A
#
# COMPACT_ATOMS: atom_id res chain seq x y z
N ALA A 1 0.87 10.08 -18.17
CA ALA A 1 0.29 8.90 -17.50
C ALA A 1 -0.44 9.37 -16.27
N PHE A 2 -1.52 8.69 -15.91
CA PHE A 2 -2.25 8.87 -14.67
C PHE A 2 -1.66 7.94 -13.61
N TYR A 3 -1.63 8.41 -12.37
CA TYR A 3 -1.06 7.70 -11.24
C TYR A 3 -2.07 7.68 -10.10
N VAL A 4 -2.15 6.56 -9.41
CA VAL A 4 -2.98 6.37 -8.23
C VAL A 4 -2.14 5.65 -7.18
N VAL A 5 -2.18 6.16 -5.96
CA VAL A 5 -1.56 5.53 -4.79
C VAL A 5 -2.66 5.26 -3.77
N MET A 6 -2.69 4.05 -3.21
CA MET A 6 -3.75 3.62 -2.30
C MET A 6 -3.18 2.85 -1.12
N THR A 7 -3.86 2.95 0.02
CA THR A 7 -3.65 2.00 1.11
C THR A 7 -4.06 0.61 0.66
N ASP A 8 -3.20 -0.38 0.93
CA ASP A 8 -3.51 -1.78 0.67
C ASP A 8 -4.34 -2.39 1.81
N LEU A 9 -5.66 -2.18 1.76
CA LEU A 9 -6.57 -2.54 2.85
C LEU A 9 -7.28 -3.89 2.60
N HIS A 10 -7.09 -4.83 3.51
CA HIS A 10 -7.54 -6.23 3.35
C HIS A 10 -8.72 -6.65 4.24
N LEU A 11 -9.53 -5.70 4.72
CA LEU A 11 -10.56 -5.96 5.75
C LEU A 11 -11.49 -7.15 5.48
N PHE A 12 -11.86 -7.37 4.22
CA PHE A 12 -12.79 -8.45 3.82
C PHE A 12 -12.10 -9.62 3.10
N ALA A 13 -10.77 -9.62 3.01
CA ALA A 13 -10.06 -10.59 2.18
C ALA A 13 -10.22 -12.03 2.72
N LYS A 14 -10.31 -12.20 4.05
CA LYS A 14 -10.62 -13.49 4.67
C LYS A 14 -12.03 -13.97 4.35
N ASP A 15 -13.03 -13.10 4.54
CA ASP A 15 -14.44 -13.43 4.33
C ASP A 15 -14.75 -13.78 2.87
N LEU A 16 -14.03 -13.14 1.94
CA LEU A 16 -14.10 -13.42 0.51
C LEU A 16 -13.24 -14.62 0.07
N GLY A 17 -12.51 -15.26 0.99
CA GLY A 17 -11.69 -16.44 0.70
C GLY A 17 -10.37 -16.17 -0.01
N TYR A 18 -9.92 -14.91 -0.07
CA TYR A 18 -8.62 -14.54 -0.64
C TYR A 18 -7.47 -14.72 0.34
N ARG A 19 -7.75 -14.86 1.64
CA ARG A 19 -6.75 -15.01 2.72
C ARG A 19 -7.25 -15.95 3.80
N ASP A 20 -6.31 -16.57 4.52
CA ASP A 20 -6.63 -17.41 5.68
C ASP A 20 -6.77 -16.60 6.98
N THR A 21 -6.13 -15.42 7.05
CA THR A 21 -6.11 -14.56 8.23
C THR A 21 -6.77 -13.21 7.96
N THR A 22 -7.37 -12.62 9.00
CA THR A 22 -7.92 -11.25 8.95
C THR A 22 -6.78 -10.23 8.98
N TRP A 23 -5.79 -10.48 9.82
CA TRP A 23 -4.57 -9.70 9.98
C TRP A 23 -3.35 -10.64 9.96
N GLU A 24 -2.22 -10.17 9.46
CA GLU A 24 -0.98 -10.95 9.33
C GLU A 24 -0.17 -10.93 10.63
N ARG A 25 -0.27 -9.83 11.36
CA ARG A 25 0.35 -9.55 12.67
C ARG A 25 -0.72 -9.48 13.76
N PRO A 26 -0.36 -9.77 15.03
CA PRO A 26 -1.29 -9.71 16.16
C PRO A 26 -2.08 -8.39 16.19
N ILE A 27 -3.40 -8.46 16.35
CA ILE A 27 -4.25 -7.27 16.28
C ILE A 27 -4.04 -6.37 17.51
N GLU A 28 -3.74 -6.96 18.66
CA GLU A 28 -3.53 -6.29 19.93
C GLU A 28 -2.32 -5.34 19.89
N ASP A 29 -1.30 -5.73 19.12
CA ASP A 29 -0.04 -4.99 19.03
C ASP A 29 -0.03 -4.03 17.82
N TYR A 30 -0.67 -4.41 16.71
CA TYR A 30 -0.53 -3.68 15.45
C TYR A 30 -1.81 -3.07 14.90
N ASP A 31 -3.01 -3.63 15.12
CA ASP A 31 -4.27 -3.16 14.54
C ASP A 31 -4.13 -2.70 13.05
N TRP A 32 -4.37 -1.42 12.75
CA TRP A 32 -4.18 -0.79 11.44
C TRP A 32 -2.77 -0.92 10.87
N GLY A 33 -1.78 -1.20 11.70
CA GLY A 33 -0.40 -1.45 11.32
C GLY A 33 -0.23 -2.64 10.40
N ASN A 34 -1.16 -3.56 10.32
CA ASN A 34 -1.15 -4.58 9.28
C ASN A 34 -1.13 -3.99 7.85
N ASN A 35 -1.54 -2.73 7.67
CA ASN A 35 -1.29 -1.97 6.44
C ASN A 35 0.16 -1.48 6.42
N ARG A 36 1.03 -2.26 5.79
CA ARG A 36 2.50 -2.03 5.78
C ARG A 36 3.02 -1.36 4.50
N GLY A 37 2.13 -1.03 3.58
CA GLY A 37 2.52 -0.56 2.26
C GLY A 37 1.40 0.05 1.46
N PHE A 38 1.76 0.43 0.24
CA PHE A 38 0.88 1.05 -0.72
C PHE A 38 0.79 0.24 -2.01
N VAL A 39 -0.39 0.28 -2.62
CA VAL A 39 -0.59 -0.14 -4.01
C VAL A 39 -0.40 1.08 -4.89
N MET A 40 0.59 1.02 -5.78
CA MET A 40 0.88 2.06 -6.77
C MET A 40 0.39 1.60 -8.13
N MET A 41 -0.37 2.45 -8.82
CA MET A 41 -0.95 2.13 -10.12
C MET A 41 -0.61 3.20 -11.15
N LYS A 42 -0.38 2.77 -12.39
CA LYS A 42 -0.11 3.64 -13.53
C LYS A 42 -1.01 3.26 -14.71
N SER A 43 -1.55 4.26 -15.38
CA SER A 43 -2.33 4.09 -16.61
C SER A 43 -2.05 5.20 -17.62
N PHE A 44 -2.26 4.92 -18.90
CA PHE A 44 -2.27 5.94 -19.95
C PHE A 44 -3.68 6.31 -20.43
N ASP A 45 -4.69 5.52 -20.07
CA ASP A 45 -6.07 5.65 -20.58
C ASP A 45 -7.16 5.59 -19.49
N LEU A 46 -6.78 5.51 -18.21
CA LEU A 46 -7.65 5.35 -17.04
C LEU A 46 -8.43 4.02 -17.00
N ILE A 47 -8.22 3.10 -17.94
CA ILE A 47 -8.92 1.82 -18.06
C ILE A 47 -7.97 0.67 -17.76
N HIS A 48 -6.82 0.65 -18.42
CA HIS A 48 -5.81 -0.39 -18.26
C HIS A 48 -4.75 0.09 -17.27
N TRP A 49 -4.58 -0.68 -16.20
CA TRP A 49 -3.67 -0.33 -15.11
C TRP A 49 -2.60 -1.39 -14.93
N THR A 50 -1.34 -0.94 -14.86
CA THR A 50 -0.29 -1.73 -14.21
C THR A 50 -0.22 -1.33 -12.75
N HIS A 51 0.05 -2.30 -11.87
CA HIS A 51 0.17 -2.06 -10.44
C HIS A 51 1.46 -2.66 -9.87
N SER A 52 1.90 -2.10 -8.75
CA SER A 52 3.02 -2.60 -7.95
C SER A 52 2.68 -2.35 -6.49
N ASN A 53 2.97 -3.35 -5.65
CA ASN A 53 2.85 -3.22 -4.20
C ASN A 53 4.22 -2.86 -3.62
N PHE A 54 4.24 -1.84 -2.76
CA PHE A 54 5.45 -1.40 -2.09
C PHE A 54 5.28 -1.53 -0.58
N LEU A 55 5.99 -2.48 0.01
CA LEU A 55 6.01 -2.73 1.45
C LEU A 55 7.22 -2.03 2.06
N PHE A 56 6.99 -1.11 3.00
CA PHE A 56 8.06 -0.30 3.58
C PHE A 56 9.06 -1.15 4.37
N ASN A 57 8.58 -2.15 5.11
CA ASN A 57 9.42 -3.06 5.89
C ASN A 57 10.38 -3.89 5.03
N GLU A 58 10.10 -4.09 3.74
CA GLU A 58 10.98 -4.84 2.83
C GLU A 58 12.03 -3.96 2.15
N ASN A 59 11.81 -2.63 2.13
CA ASN A 59 12.60 -1.69 1.34
C ASN A 59 13.40 -0.70 2.19
N PHE A 60 13.12 -0.60 3.50
CA PHE A 60 13.79 0.33 4.41
C PHE A 60 14.15 -0.33 5.74
N GLU A 61 15.41 -0.19 6.15
CA GLU A 61 15.87 -0.62 7.48
C GLU A 61 15.14 0.16 8.59
N GLY A 62 14.77 -0.53 9.66
CA GLY A 62 14.06 0.04 10.81
C GLY A 62 12.54 0.12 10.64
N PHE A 63 11.98 -0.35 9.53
CA PHE A 63 10.52 -0.38 9.28
C PHE A 63 9.86 -1.74 9.54
N ASP A 64 10.58 -2.73 10.08
CA ASP A 64 10.01 -4.04 10.46
C ASP A 64 8.78 -3.89 11.38
N GLU A 65 8.86 -2.90 12.28
CA GLU A 65 7.82 -2.55 13.26
C GLU A 65 6.97 -1.34 12.82
N ILE A 66 6.82 -1.11 11.51
CA ILE A 66 6.01 0.00 11.00
C ILE A 66 4.60 -0.03 11.60
N GLY A 67 4.20 1.11 12.16
CA GLY A 67 2.94 1.27 12.88
C GLY A 67 1.70 1.34 11.99
N CYS A 68 1.77 1.97 10.81
CA CYS A 68 0.73 1.96 9.75
C CYS A 68 1.20 2.81 8.55
N ALA A 69 0.95 2.34 7.33
CA ALA A 69 0.99 3.14 6.10
C ALA A 69 -0.46 3.47 5.68
N TRP A 70 -0.86 4.74 5.76
CA TRP A 70 -2.26 5.16 5.58
C TRP A 70 -2.42 6.43 4.76
N ALA A 71 -3.48 6.48 3.96
CA ALA A 71 -3.93 7.65 3.20
C ALA A 71 -2.81 8.32 2.39
N PRO A 72 -2.17 7.59 1.45
CA PRO A 72 -1.08 8.14 0.67
C PRO A 72 -1.53 9.30 -0.21
N GLN A 73 -0.59 10.21 -0.46
CA GLN A 73 -0.71 11.27 -1.46
C GLN A 73 0.56 11.27 -2.31
N SER A 74 0.39 11.47 -3.61
CA SER A 74 1.50 11.63 -4.56
C SER A 74 1.36 12.97 -5.28
N ILE A 75 2.48 13.64 -5.52
CA ILE A 75 2.54 14.87 -6.32
C ILE A 75 3.67 14.77 -7.33
N TYR A 76 3.52 15.41 -8.48
CA TYR A 76 4.63 15.61 -9.41
C TYR A 76 5.49 16.76 -8.91
N ASP A 77 6.79 16.53 -8.82
CA ASP A 77 7.80 17.55 -8.53
C ASP A 77 8.30 18.16 -9.85
N PRO A 78 7.97 19.43 -10.15
CA PRO A 78 8.38 20.09 -11.38
C PRO A 78 9.84 20.54 -11.38
N GLU A 79 10.47 20.75 -10.23
CA GLU A 79 11.88 21.17 -10.15
C GLU A 79 12.79 19.98 -10.41
N GLU A 80 12.47 18.84 -9.81
CA GLU A 80 13.22 17.59 -9.99
C GLU A 80 12.80 16.82 -11.25
N GLY A 81 11.68 17.20 -11.87
CA GLY A 81 11.13 16.54 -13.05
C GLY A 81 10.68 15.09 -12.78
N LYS A 82 10.19 14.83 -11.56
CA LYS A 82 9.88 13.48 -11.07
C LYS A 82 8.41 13.36 -10.70
N MET A 83 7.83 12.23 -11.09
CA MET A 83 6.63 11.71 -10.46
C MET A 83 7.05 10.82 -9.29
#